data_AF-A0A8J4SNB0-F1
#
_entry.id   AF-A0A8J4SNB0-F1
#
_cell.length_a   1.000
_cell.length_b   1.000
_cell.length_c   1.000
_cell.angle_alpha   90.00
_cell.angle_beta   90.00
_cell.angle_gamma   90.00
#
_symmetry.space_group_name_H-M   'P 1'
#
loop_
_entity.id
_entity.type
_entity.pdbx_description
1 polymer ?
#
loop_
_entity_poly.entity_id
_entity_poly.type
_entity_poly.pdbx_seq_one_letter_code
_entity_poly.pdbx_strand_id
1 'polypeptide(L)'
;MPKGRVYKATVRAVLLYGSKTWPLRIEDTNRLQVVDHRCLRLNARFGSHQRVSNEEIKEWVFGSDCQTGSFVQSLHLHILRWFGHVLRMPANGLPHRALFADVAWGNEIVHEGVGPCRSGSSLELGPSQFTESVV
;
A
#
# COMPACT_ATOMS: atom_id res chain seq x y z
N MET A 1 -17.42 -22.47 12.07
CA MET A 1 -16.36 -21.81 11.28
C MET A 1 -15.00 -22.34 11.72
N PRO A 2 -14.11 -22.78 10.81
CA PRO A 2 -12.75 -23.14 11.18
C PRO A 2 -12.00 -21.91 11.73
N LYS A 3 -11.27 -22.08 12.83
CA LYS A 3 -10.56 -21.00 13.53
C LYS A 3 -9.59 -20.24 12.59
N GLY A 4 -8.89 -20.96 11.72
CA GLY A 4 -7.98 -20.36 10.73
C GLY A 4 -8.67 -19.45 9.70
N ARG A 5 -9.93 -19.71 9.31
CA ARG A 5 -10.66 -18.83 8.38
C ARG A 5 -10.97 -17.47 9.02
N VAL A 6 -11.37 -17.47 10.28
CA VAL A 6 -11.64 -16.22 11.02
C VAL A 6 -10.37 -15.40 11.16
N TYR A 7 -9.26 -16.02 11.55
CA TYR A 7 -7.95 -15.36 11.64
C TYR A 7 -7.53 -14.70 10.31
N LYS A 8 -7.68 -15.43 9.19
CA LYS A 8 -7.31 -14.94 7.86
C LYS A 8 -8.15 -13.71 7.45
N ALA A 9 -9.45 -13.75 7.75
CA ALA A 9 -10.39 -12.69 7.38
C ALA A 9 -10.26 -11.43 8.25
N THR A 10 -9.85 -11.55 9.51
CA THR A 10 -9.75 -10.41 10.44
C THR A 10 -8.31 -9.96 10.62
N VAL A 11 -7.49 -10.74 11.34
CA VAL A 11 -6.12 -10.36 11.72
C VAL A 11 -5.27 -10.15 10.47
N ARG A 12 -5.21 -11.15 9.59
CA ARG A 12 -4.33 -11.08 8.41
C ARG A 12 -4.79 -10.01 7.43
N ALA A 13 -6.10 -9.83 7.25
CA ALA A 13 -6.64 -8.77 6.41
C ALA A 13 -6.28 -7.37 6.94
N VAL A 14 -6.39 -7.14 8.26
CA VAL A 14 -6.01 -5.87 8.89
C VAL A 14 -4.51 -5.60 8.76
N LEU A 15 -3.66 -6.61 9.01
CA LEU A 15 -2.21 -6.47 8.85
C LEU A 15 -1.82 -6.13 7.40
N LEU A 16 -2.43 -6.82 6.42
CA LEU A 16 -2.19 -6.55 4.99
C LEU A 16 -2.73 -5.17 4.57
N TYR A 17 -3.87 -4.75 5.11
CA TYR A 17 -4.42 -3.43 4.81
C TYR A 17 -3.52 -2.31 5.35
N GLY A 18 -3.08 -2.42 6.60
CA GLY A 18 -2.14 -1.46 7.20
C GLY A 18 -0.84 -1.38 6.42
N SER A 19 -0.43 -2.48 5.79
CA SER A 19 0.77 -2.53 4.95
C SER A 19 0.70 -1.69 3.67
N LYS A 20 -0.49 -1.23 3.24
CA LYS A 20 -0.63 -0.39 2.05
C LYS A 20 -0.20 1.06 2.27
N THR A 21 -0.26 1.54 3.51
CA THR A 21 -0.12 2.96 3.83
C THR A 21 1.28 3.36 4.29
N TRP A 22 2.17 2.39 4.54
CA TRP A 22 3.51 2.63 5.07
C TRP A 22 4.60 2.11 4.11
N PRO A 23 5.72 2.83 3.93
CA PRO A 23 6.89 2.28 3.27
C PRO A 23 7.48 1.17 4.15
N LEU A 24 7.21 -0.08 3.80
CA LEU A 24 7.65 -1.24 4.58
C LEU A 24 9.15 -1.46 4.39
N ARG A 25 9.93 -1.22 5.44
CA ARG A 25 11.31 -1.68 5.50
C ARG A 25 11.38 -3.16 5.90
N ILE A 26 12.57 -3.73 5.82
CA ILE A 26 12.84 -5.10 6.26
C ILE A 26 12.54 -5.23 7.76
N GLU A 27 12.88 -4.21 8.54
CA GLU A 27 12.59 -4.14 9.98
C GLU A 27 11.09 -4.17 10.26
N ASP A 28 10.28 -3.46 9.46
CA ASP A 28 8.83 -3.42 9.62
C ASP A 28 8.19 -4.76 9.24
N THR A 29 8.70 -5.39 8.19
CA THR A 29 8.26 -6.74 7.78
C THR A 29 8.52 -7.76 8.89
N ASN A 30 9.71 -7.71 9.52
CA ASN A 30 10.04 -8.56 10.65
C ASN A 30 9.12 -8.30 11.85
N ARG A 31 8.83 -7.04 12.16
CA ARG A 31 7.90 -6.67 13.24
C ARG A 31 6.48 -7.19 12.96
N LEU A 32 5.99 -7.05 11.74
CA LEU A 32 4.69 -7.59 11.32
C LEU A 32 4.63 -9.11 11.43
N GLN A 33 5.71 -9.81 11.06
CA GLN A 33 5.79 -11.25 11.19
C GLN A 33 5.76 -11.69 12.67
N VAL A 34 6.41 -10.95 13.57
CA VAL A 34 6.33 -11.22 15.01
C VAL A 34 4.91 -11.04 15.54
N VAL A 35 4.20 -10.00 15.08
CA VAL A 35 2.79 -9.78 15.43
C VAL A 35 1.90 -10.91 14.90
N ASP A 36 2.07 -11.32 13.63
CA ASP A 36 1.35 -12.44 13.02
C ASP A 36 1.54 -13.72 13.85
N HIS A 37 2.78 -14.07 14.18
CA HIS A 37 3.11 -15.22 15.02
C HIS A 37 2.53 -15.13 16.43
N ARG A 38 2.56 -13.96 17.06
CA ARG A 38 1.95 -13.73 18.38
C ARG A 38 0.43 -13.95 18.30
N CYS A 39 -0.23 -13.41 17.29
CA CYS A 39 -1.67 -13.59 17.09
C CYS A 39 -2.03 -15.04 16.78
N LEU A 40 -1.19 -15.78 16.05
CA LEU A 40 -1.36 -17.22 15.82
C LEU A 40 -1.27 -18.01 17.12
N ARG A 41 -0.27 -17.72 17.97
CA ARG A 41 -0.15 -18.35 19.30
C ARG A 41 -1.37 -18.09 20.18
N LEU A 42 -1.88 -16.87 20.19
CA LEU A 42 -3.10 -16.52 20.92
C LEU A 42 -4.33 -17.26 20.41
N ASN A 43 -4.50 -17.37 19.07
CA ASN A 43 -5.59 -18.14 18.47
C ASN A 43 -5.46 -19.64 18.76
N ALA A 44 -4.23 -20.13 18.82
CA ALA A 44 -3.91 -21.51 19.15
C ALA A 44 -4.02 -21.85 20.65
N ARG A 45 -4.21 -20.82 21.50
CA ARG A 45 -4.21 -20.93 22.97
C ARG A 45 -2.92 -21.53 23.55
N PHE A 46 -1.81 -21.44 22.82
CA PHE A 46 -0.50 -21.81 23.34
C PHE A 46 0.08 -20.64 24.15
N GLY A 47 0.44 -20.93 25.41
CA GLY A 47 1.12 -19.96 26.26
C GLY A 47 2.53 -19.65 25.76
N SER A 48 3.04 -18.45 26.06
CA SER A 48 4.40 -18.02 25.67
C SER A 48 5.51 -18.96 26.16
N HIS A 49 5.28 -19.69 27.26
CA HIS A 49 6.21 -20.65 27.84
C HIS A 49 6.26 -22.00 27.11
N GLN A 50 5.27 -22.31 26.28
CA GLN A 50 5.21 -23.58 25.58
C GLN A 50 6.06 -23.52 24.31
N ARG A 51 7.11 -24.35 24.28
CA ARG A 51 8.07 -24.43 23.18
C ARG A 51 7.52 -25.30 22.04
N VAL A 52 6.55 -24.75 21.32
CA VAL A 52 5.95 -25.31 20.10
C VAL A 52 6.55 -24.60 18.88
N SER A 53 6.85 -25.35 17.82
CA SER A 53 7.34 -24.78 16.55
C SER A 53 6.28 -23.92 15.87
N ASN A 54 6.70 -23.02 14.99
CA ASN A 54 5.75 -22.14 14.28
C ASN A 54 4.93 -22.94 13.24
N GLU A 55 5.50 -24.02 12.73
CA GLU A 55 4.92 -24.93 11.77
C GLU A 55 3.76 -25.71 12.41
N GLU A 56 3.98 -26.28 13.60
CA GLU A 56 2.93 -26.98 14.38
C GLU A 56 1.78 -26.03 14.74
N ILE A 57 2.08 -24.77 15.12
CA ILE A 57 1.04 -23.78 15.42
C ILE A 57 0.20 -23.48 14.18
N LYS A 58 0.83 -23.36 13.00
CA LYS A 58 0.11 -23.14 11.74
C LYS A 58 -0.75 -24.35 11.39
N GLU A 59 -0.22 -25.56 11.51
CA GLU A 59 -0.99 -26.79 11.29
C GLU A 59 -2.17 -26.88 12.26
N TRP A 60 -2.01 -26.49 13.52
CA TRP A 60 -3.10 -26.49 14.49
C TRP A 60 -4.21 -25.47 14.16
N VAL A 61 -3.84 -24.28 13.69
CA VAL A 61 -4.79 -23.20 13.39
C VAL A 61 -5.47 -23.37 12.02
N PHE A 62 -4.71 -23.79 11.01
CA PHE A 62 -5.13 -23.87 9.62
C PHE A 62 -5.40 -25.30 9.13
N GLY A 63 -4.99 -26.33 9.89
CA GLY A 63 -5.06 -27.73 9.46
C GLY A 63 -4.13 -28.02 8.28
N SER A 64 -4.49 -29.04 7.49
CA SER A 64 -3.82 -29.40 6.23
C SER A 64 -4.10 -28.41 5.08
N ASP A 65 -4.57 -27.19 5.38
CA ASP A 65 -4.85 -26.17 4.38
C ASP A 65 -3.53 -25.63 3.80
N CYS A 66 -3.03 -26.32 2.77
CA CYS A 66 -1.80 -26.01 2.06
C CYS A 66 -1.80 -24.63 1.40
N GLN A 67 -2.96 -23.96 1.33
CA GLN A 67 -3.09 -22.61 0.77
C GLN A 67 -2.67 -21.51 1.76
N THR A 68 -2.41 -21.84 3.02
CA THR A 68 -1.89 -20.86 3.98
C THR A 68 -0.37 -20.71 3.80
N GLY A 69 0.00 -19.93 2.78
CA GLY A 69 1.39 -19.52 2.53
C GLY A 69 1.96 -18.65 3.65
N SER A 70 3.28 -18.38 3.59
CA SER A 70 3.96 -17.52 4.57
C SER A 70 3.34 -16.12 4.65
N PHE A 71 3.29 -15.54 5.86
CA PHE A 71 2.82 -14.16 6.06
C PHE A 71 3.58 -13.18 5.17
N VAL A 72 4.91 -13.29 5.14
CA VAL A 72 5.79 -12.44 4.34
C VAL A 72 5.50 -12.59 2.84
N GLN A 73 5.27 -13.81 2.35
CA GLN A 73 4.90 -14.02 0.95
C GLN A 73 3.56 -13.35 0.62
N SER A 74 2.58 -13.46 1.51
CA SER A 74 1.28 -12.81 1.33
C SER A 74 1.41 -11.29 1.35
N LEU A 75 2.27 -10.76 2.22
CA LEU A 75 2.60 -9.35 2.31
C LEU A 75 3.20 -8.84 1.00
N HIS A 76 4.27 -9.48 0.51
CA HIS A 76 4.91 -9.12 -0.76
C HIS A 76 3.93 -9.21 -1.93
N LEU A 77 3.16 -10.30 -2.04
CA LEU A 77 2.15 -10.44 -3.09
C LEU A 77 1.09 -9.34 -3.01
N HIS A 78 0.66 -8.97 -1.81
CA HIS A 78 -0.31 -7.90 -1.59
C HIS A 78 0.23 -6.54 -2.04
N ILE A 79 1.47 -6.22 -1.66
CA ILE A 79 2.16 -5.00 -2.07
C ILE A 79 2.32 -4.96 -3.58
N LEU A 80 2.77 -6.04 -4.21
CA LEU A 80 2.94 -6.10 -5.67
C LEU A 80 1.61 -5.95 -6.41
N ARG A 81 0.53 -6.58 -5.90
CA ARG A 81 -0.82 -6.40 -6.45
C ARG A 81 -1.31 -4.97 -6.31
N TRP A 82 -1.09 -4.34 -5.15
CA TRP A 82 -1.43 -2.95 -4.91
C TRP A 82 -0.61 -2.03 -5.82
N PHE A 83 0.69 -2.25 -5.95
CA PHE A 83 1.59 -1.50 -6.81
C PHE A 83 1.17 -1.62 -8.28
N GLY A 84 0.90 -2.83 -8.76
CA GLY A 84 0.36 -3.04 -10.10
C GLY A 84 -1.05 -2.47 -10.30
N HIS A 85 -1.83 -2.28 -9.24
CA HIS A 85 -3.07 -1.52 -9.30
C HIS A 85 -2.79 -0.01 -9.43
N VAL A 86 -1.82 0.52 -8.68
CA VAL A 86 -1.38 1.92 -8.79
C VAL A 86 -0.85 2.24 -10.19
N LEU A 87 -0.03 1.37 -10.78
CA LEU A 87 0.48 1.55 -12.14
C LEU A 87 -0.60 1.53 -13.23
N ARG A 88 -1.76 0.93 -12.96
CA ARG A 88 -2.91 0.91 -13.87
C ARG A 88 -3.92 2.03 -13.60
N MET A 89 -3.75 2.79 -12.52
CA MET A 89 -4.60 3.95 -12.26
C MET A 89 -4.28 5.07 -13.26
N PRO A 90 -5.29 5.86 -13.67
CA PRO A 90 -5.07 7.01 -14.52
C PRO A 90 -4.16 8.04 -13.84
N ALA A 91 -3.43 8.83 -14.63
CA ALA A 91 -2.43 9.79 -14.14
C ALA A 91 -2.99 10.90 -13.24
N ASN A 92 -4.31 11.10 -13.22
CA ASN A 92 -4.98 12.01 -12.28
C ASN A 92 -5.22 11.40 -10.89
N GLY A 93 -5.07 10.08 -10.73
CA GLY A 93 -5.25 9.37 -9.48
C GLY A 93 -4.20 9.78 -8.45
N LEU A 94 -4.64 10.21 -7.27
CA LEU A 94 -3.76 10.71 -6.20
C LEU A 94 -2.60 9.76 -5.87
N PRO A 95 -2.77 8.42 -5.76
CA PRO A 95 -1.66 7.51 -5.45
C PRO A 95 -0.67 7.36 -6.61
N HIS A 96 -1.16 7.35 -7.85
CA HIS A 96 -0.30 7.34 -9.04
C HIS A 96 0.51 8.65 -9.09
N ARG A 97 -0.14 9.80 -8.89
CA ARG A 97 0.54 11.09 -8.80
C ARG A 97 1.56 11.13 -7.69
N ALA A 98 1.23 10.70 -6.47
CA ALA A 98 2.15 10.69 -5.35
C ALA A 98 3.38 9.81 -5.62
N LEU A 99 3.21 8.68 -6.30
CA LEU A 99 4.32 7.79 -6.67
C LEU A 99 5.28 8.43 -7.69
N PHE A 100 4.76 9.19 -8.66
CA PHE A 100 5.55 9.79 -9.74
C PHE A 100 5.85 11.29 -9.54
N ALA A 101 5.30 11.93 -8.50
CA ALA A 101 5.45 13.36 -8.26
C ALA A 101 6.91 13.76 -8.04
N ASP A 102 7.71 12.94 -7.36
CA ASP A 102 9.14 13.22 -7.13
C ASP A 102 10.00 13.14 -8.41
N VAL A 103 9.50 12.52 -9.49
CA VAL A 103 10.23 12.45 -10.77
C VAL A 103 10.11 13.76 -11.56
N ALA A 104 9.05 14.53 -11.35
CA ALA A 104 8.81 15.79 -12.06
C ALA A 104 9.66 16.96 -11.52
N TRP A 105 9.98 16.97 -10.21
CA TRP A 105 10.81 18.03 -9.62
C TRP A 105 12.31 17.89 -9.94
N GLY A 106 12.78 16.69 -10.31
CA GLY A 106 14.18 16.47 -10.69
C GLY A 106 14.50 16.83 -12.14
N ASN A 107 13.50 16.86 -13.02
CA ASN A 107 13.69 17.12 -14.46
C ASN A 107 13.49 18.59 -14.85
N GLU A 108 12.98 19.43 -13.95
CA GLU A 108 12.80 20.87 -14.16
C GLU A 108 14.06 21.67 -13.76
N ILE A 109 14.94 21.08 -12.94
CA ILE A 109 16.18 21.74 -12.45
C ILE A 109 17.28 21.81 -13.54
N VAL A 110 17.16 21.06 -14.65
CA VAL A 110 18.12 21.16 -15.77
C VAL A 110 17.73 22.25 -16.78
N HIS A 111 16.50 22.79 -16.74
CA HIS A 111 16.02 23.74 -17.76
C HIS A 111 15.60 25.13 -17.29
N GLU A 112 15.35 25.38 -16.00
CA GLU A 112 15.04 26.74 -15.54
C GLU A 112 16.00 27.23 -14.46
N GLY A 113 17.08 27.85 -14.92
CA GLY A 113 17.60 29.02 -14.22
C GLY A 113 16.56 30.14 -14.31
N VAL A 114 16.28 30.76 -13.15
CA VAL A 114 15.41 31.93 -12.90
C VAL A 114 13.95 31.60 -12.53
N GLY A 115 13.70 31.42 -11.24
CA GLY A 115 12.38 31.70 -10.65
C GLY A 115 12.27 33.17 -10.18
N PRO A 116 11.30 33.52 -9.32
CA PRO A 116 9.86 33.25 -9.40
C PRO A 116 9.07 34.57 -9.23
N CYS A 117 7.77 34.61 -9.54
CA CYS A 117 6.83 35.53 -8.85
C CYS A 117 5.37 35.09 -9.06
N ARG A 118 4.78 34.43 -8.06
CA ARG A 118 3.34 34.42 -7.85
C ARG A 118 2.94 35.70 -7.11
N SER A 119 2.08 36.51 -7.69
CA SER A 119 1.16 37.37 -6.93
C SER A 119 -0.14 37.52 -7.74
N GLY A 120 -1.28 37.40 -7.06
CA GLY A 120 -2.60 37.40 -7.69
C GLY A 120 -3.23 38.78 -7.79
N SER A 121 -4.23 38.91 -8.67
CA SER A 121 -5.39 39.84 -8.62
C SER A 121 -6.22 39.55 -9.89
N SER A 122 -7.44 39.01 -9.74
CA SER A 122 -8.73 39.70 -9.76
C SER A 122 -9.12 40.29 -11.14
N LEU A 123 -10.33 39.88 -11.60
CA LEU A 123 -11.23 40.59 -12.56
C LEU A 123 -10.78 40.45 -14.05
N GLU A 124 -11.56 40.03 -15.05
CA GLU A 124 -13.01 40.05 -15.27
C GLU A 124 -13.56 38.96 -16.21
N LEU A 125 -14.87 38.81 -16.09
CA LEU A 125 -15.91 38.19 -16.91
C LEU A 125 -15.75 38.27 -18.45
N GLY A 126 -16.03 37.14 -19.11
CA GLY A 126 -17.10 37.06 -20.14
C GLY A 126 -16.74 37.22 -21.63
N PRO A 127 -17.59 36.70 -22.55
CA PRO A 127 -17.18 36.11 -23.83
C PRO A 127 -17.60 36.91 -25.09
N SER A 128 -17.25 36.39 -26.28
CA SER A 128 -17.63 36.86 -27.64
C SER A 128 -16.71 37.98 -28.18
N GLN A 129 -16.11 37.90 -29.36
CA GLN A 129 -16.78 37.70 -30.64
C GLN A 129 -15.88 36.99 -31.67
N PHE A 130 -16.51 36.06 -32.38
CA PHE A 130 -16.08 35.50 -33.65
C PHE A 130 -16.67 36.42 -34.74
N THR A 131 -15.84 37.13 -35.50
CA THR A 131 -16.24 37.71 -36.79
C THR A 131 -15.05 37.73 -37.75
N GLU A 132 -15.32 37.19 -38.94
CA GLU A 132 -14.53 37.20 -40.16
C GLU A 132 -13.92 38.56 -40.51
N SER A 133 -12.80 38.56 -41.24
CA SER A 133 -12.72 39.14 -42.59
C SER A 133 -11.33 39.06 -43.21
N VAL A 134 -11.29 38.42 -44.39
CA VAL A 134 -10.58 38.83 -45.62
C VAL A 134 -9.05 38.80 -45.64
N VAL A 135 -8.50 37.80 -46.34
CA VAL A 135 -7.74 38.01 -47.59
C VAL A 135 -8.26 37.03 -48.63
#